data_AF-A0A9X0CL03-F1
#
_entry.id   AF-A0A9X0CL03-F1
#
_cell.length_a   1.000
_cell.length_b   1.000
_cell.length_c   1.000
_cell.angle_alpha   90.00
_cell.angle_beta   90.00
_cell.angle_gamma   90.00
#
_symmetry.space_group_name_H-M   'P 1'
#
loop_
_entity.id
_entity.type
_entity.pdbx_description
1 polymer ?
#
loop_
_entity_poly.entity_id
_entity_poly.type
_entity_poly.pdbx_seq_one_letter_code
_entity_poly.pdbx_strand_id
1 'polypeptide(L)'
;MREQYILKEVFHLLKAPFTDKGSGPIMKIDELSEARHAPLRHIFRLCYRVLRHSQQDYRKNQEYIAKQFGFMQAQIGYDILAEDTITDLVHNNRKLLEKHITRTEIETFVNLVRKKKECRFLDYLSDLCVSNNTAIPATQELICKTVLYSSNSDLLIETRIIEGEVFLVWDGGDKVKSQRDLAKGAKMGIKDDVKMLDYYRYQLNLFSRMCLDRQYLAINSISKQLDVDLILRCMADKELSCDLRAAFCRLMLHMHIDRDPQEPVTPVKYARLWSEIPTEMSIEMYDQHLAVGEEREVNRLRFSGVITFVENYLQNISSNIWSFSDKEQNKLTFEVVQIARNLIYFGFYGFSELLRLTQTVLSIVDCEQRAHGGVRPSGKPVVGNGEKINVMRSIHSLGAIMTRMALGGNQDPWGLTQQPEGGPKQETEIDHVVMETKAKIIEILELL
;
A
#
# COMPACT_ATOMS: atom_id res chain seq x y z
N MET A 1 -18.18 -27.54 -14.56
CA MET A 1 -18.32 -26.35 -15.42
C MET A 1 -17.48 -26.44 -16.69
N ARG A 2 -16.14 -26.48 -16.61
CA ARG A 2 -15.27 -26.50 -17.79
C ARG A 2 -15.39 -27.76 -18.66
N GLU A 3 -15.35 -28.95 -18.05
CA GLU A 3 -15.40 -30.23 -18.77
C GLU A 3 -16.76 -30.52 -19.41
N GLN A 4 -17.82 -29.89 -18.88
CA GLN A 4 -19.17 -29.92 -19.43
C GLN A 4 -19.43 -28.78 -20.44
N TYR A 5 -18.37 -28.09 -20.89
CA TYR A 5 -18.43 -26.97 -21.84
C TYR A 5 -19.30 -25.76 -21.43
N ILE A 6 -19.76 -25.69 -20.19
CA ILE A 6 -20.63 -24.60 -19.71
C ILE A 6 -19.92 -23.25 -19.82
N LEU A 7 -18.63 -23.17 -19.49
CA LEU A 7 -17.86 -21.92 -19.63
C LEU A 7 -17.77 -21.46 -21.09
N LYS A 8 -17.68 -22.41 -22.03
CA LYS A 8 -17.67 -22.11 -23.47
C LYS A 8 -19.00 -21.49 -23.86
N GLU A 9 -20.11 -22.07 -23.45
CA GLU A 9 -21.46 -21.54 -23.74
C GLU A 9 -21.70 -20.17 -23.09
N VAL A 10 -21.22 -19.94 -21.87
CA VAL A 10 -21.29 -18.62 -21.22
C VAL A 10 -20.55 -17.56 -22.06
N PHE A 11 -19.34 -17.86 -22.55
CA PHE A 11 -18.64 -16.94 -23.45
C PHE A 11 -19.34 -16.79 -24.81
N HIS A 12 -19.99 -17.83 -25.33
CA HIS A 12 -20.79 -17.70 -26.55
C HIS A 12 -22.00 -16.79 -26.32
N LEU A 13 -22.67 -16.90 -25.18
CA LEU A 13 -23.78 -16.02 -24.80
C LEU A 13 -23.32 -14.57 -24.65
N LEU A 14 -22.13 -14.35 -24.08
CA LEU A 14 -21.54 -13.01 -23.97
C LEU A 14 -21.10 -12.44 -25.32
N LYS A 15 -20.69 -13.28 -26.29
CA LYS A 15 -20.23 -12.86 -27.62
C LYS A 15 -21.35 -12.73 -28.66
N ALA A 16 -22.38 -13.57 -28.56
CA ALA A 16 -23.48 -13.67 -29.51
C ALA A 16 -24.17 -12.34 -29.88
N PRO A 17 -24.40 -11.39 -28.95
CA PRO A 17 -25.00 -10.10 -29.28
C PRO A 17 -24.11 -9.21 -30.14
N PHE A 18 -22.79 -9.43 -30.12
CA PHE A 18 -21.77 -8.58 -30.76
C PHE A 18 -21.16 -9.22 -32.00
N THR A 19 -21.32 -10.54 -32.20
CA THR A 19 -20.81 -11.26 -33.37
C THR A 19 -21.79 -11.16 -34.53
N ASP A 20 -21.35 -10.53 -35.62
CA ASP A 20 -22.08 -10.47 -36.88
C ASP A 20 -22.11 -11.85 -37.56
N LYS A 21 -23.30 -12.43 -37.69
CA LYS A 21 -23.56 -13.68 -38.43
C LYS A 21 -24.29 -13.39 -39.76
N GLY A 22 -24.03 -12.24 -40.39
CA GLY A 22 -24.53 -11.90 -41.73
C GLY A 22 -25.79 -11.04 -41.76
N SER A 23 -26.22 -10.49 -40.62
CA SER A 23 -27.34 -9.53 -40.53
C SER A 23 -26.96 -8.23 -39.81
N GLY A 24 -25.66 -7.99 -39.64
CA GLY A 24 -25.12 -6.96 -38.76
C GLY A 24 -25.01 -7.46 -37.31
N PRO A 25 -24.13 -6.85 -36.49
CA PRO A 25 -24.16 -7.08 -35.05
C PRO A 25 -25.52 -6.66 -34.50
N ILE A 26 -26.13 -7.51 -33.66
CA ILE A 26 -27.46 -7.27 -33.08
C ILE A 26 -27.45 -5.99 -32.23
N MET A 27 -26.29 -5.61 -31.69
CA MET A 27 -26.13 -4.44 -30.85
C MET A 27 -24.68 -3.95 -30.83
N LYS A 28 -24.44 -2.64 -30.74
CA LYS A 28 -23.12 -2.11 -30.36
C LYS A 28 -22.97 -2.16 -28.83
N ILE A 29 -21.76 -2.42 -28.33
CA ILE A 29 -21.50 -2.44 -26.87
C ILE A 29 -21.95 -1.14 -26.19
N ASP A 30 -21.91 -0.02 -26.92
CA ASP A 30 -22.38 1.30 -26.44
C ASP A 30 -23.91 1.42 -26.26
N GLU A 31 -24.73 0.55 -26.86
CA GLU A 31 -26.20 0.57 -26.70
C GLU A 31 -26.66 -0.18 -25.43
N LEU A 32 -25.78 -0.96 -24.80
CA LEU A 32 -26.10 -1.68 -23.55
C LEU A 32 -26.37 -0.77 -22.36
N SER A 33 -25.87 0.46 -22.37
CA SER A 33 -26.21 1.45 -21.33
C SER A 33 -27.66 1.91 -21.37
N GLU A 34 -28.41 1.65 -22.45
CA GLU A 34 -29.80 2.07 -22.57
C GLU A 34 -30.74 1.29 -21.63
N ALA A 35 -31.78 1.97 -21.14
CA ALA A 35 -32.80 1.39 -20.27
C ALA A 35 -33.55 0.21 -20.93
N ARG A 36 -33.66 0.23 -22.26
CA ARG A 36 -34.32 -0.81 -23.07
C ARG A 36 -33.64 -2.18 -22.97
N HIS A 37 -32.36 -2.23 -22.62
CA HIS A 37 -31.58 -3.46 -22.52
C HIS A 37 -31.27 -3.86 -21.07
N ALA A 38 -32.04 -3.36 -20.10
CA ALA A 38 -31.90 -3.71 -18.69
C ALA A 38 -31.97 -5.24 -18.42
N PRO A 39 -32.87 -6.03 -19.04
CA PRO A 39 -32.87 -7.49 -18.87
C PRO A 39 -31.60 -8.15 -19.40
N LEU A 40 -31.07 -7.67 -20.52
CA LEU A 40 -29.83 -8.18 -21.12
C LEU A 40 -28.61 -7.88 -20.24
N ARG A 41 -28.54 -6.67 -19.67
CA ARG A 41 -27.52 -6.31 -18.66
C ARG A 41 -27.59 -7.23 -17.44
N HIS A 42 -28.79 -7.58 -16.98
CA HIS A 42 -28.95 -8.51 -15.87
C HIS A 42 -28.41 -9.91 -16.21
N ILE A 43 -28.71 -10.41 -17.41
CA ILE A 43 -28.16 -11.69 -17.90
C ILE A 43 -26.62 -11.65 -17.95
N PHE A 44 -26.02 -10.57 -18.45
CA PHE A 44 -24.56 -10.45 -18.49
C PHE A 44 -23.93 -10.37 -17.10
N ARG A 45 -24.55 -9.63 -16.16
CA ARG A 45 -24.11 -9.63 -14.75
C ARG A 45 -24.12 -11.04 -14.15
N LEU A 46 -25.16 -11.83 -14.42
CA LEU A 46 -25.22 -13.22 -13.97
C LEU A 46 -24.14 -14.08 -14.63
N CYS A 47 -23.86 -13.89 -15.92
CA CYS A 47 -22.78 -14.59 -16.62
C CYS A 47 -21.41 -14.28 -15.98
N TYR A 48 -21.10 -13.01 -15.75
CA TYR A 48 -19.86 -12.59 -15.09
C TYR A 48 -19.77 -13.08 -13.64
N ARG A 49 -20.88 -13.10 -12.91
CA ARG A 49 -20.93 -13.69 -11.56
C ARG A 49 -20.65 -15.19 -11.57
N VAL A 50 -21.18 -15.94 -12.54
CA VAL A 50 -20.86 -17.36 -12.71
C VAL A 50 -19.39 -17.55 -13.06
N LEU A 51 -18.82 -16.72 -13.95
CA LEU A 51 -17.40 -16.75 -14.28
C LEU A 51 -16.54 -16.50 -13.02
N ARG A 52 -16.89 -15.48 -12.23
CA ARG A 52 -16.23 -15.13 -10.97
C ARG A 52 -16.21 -16.28 -9.96
N HIS A 53 -17.34 -16.94 -9.73
CA HIS A 53 -17.36 -18.11 -8.84
C HIS A 53 -16.64 -19.33 -9.43
N SER A 54 -16.60 -19.45 -10.76
CA SER A 54 -15.93 -20.58 -11.42
C SER A 54 -14.40 -20.49 -11.41
N GLN A 55 -13.85 -19.29 -11.23
CA GLN A 55 -12.40 -19.04 -11.20
C GLN A 55 -11.81 -19.01 -9.78
N GLN A 56 -12.65 -18.90 -8.75
CA GLN A 56 -12.23 -18.85 -7.36
C GLN A 56 -11.46 -20.14 -6.99
N ASP A 57 -10.21 -19.97 -6.53
CA ASP A 57 -9.29 -21.03 -6.10
C ASP A 57 -9.05 -22.17 -7.10
N TYR A 58 -9.37 -21.96 -8.39
CA TYR A 58 -9.24 -23.01 -9.40
C TYR A 58 -8.45 -22.57 -10.63
N ARG A 59 -7.13 -22.79 -10.56
CA ARG A 59 -6.15 -22.39 -11.57
C ARG A 59 -6.51 -22.78 -12.99
N LYS A 60 -6.98 -24.01 -13.18
CA LYS A 60 -7.34 -24.60 -14.47
C LYS A 60 -8.51 -23.89 -15.18
N ASN A 61 -9.39 -23.22 -14.43
CA ASN A 61 -10.47 -22.39 -15.00
C ASN A 61 -9.98 -20.96 -15.23
N GLN A 62 -9.14 -20.43 -14.33
CA GLN A 62 -8.49 -19.12 -14.50
C GLN A 62 -7.71 -19.07 -15.82
N GLU A 63 -6.91 -20.09 -16.15
CA GLU A 63 -6.17 -20.11 -17.42
C GLU A 63 -7.11 -20.18 -18.65
N TYR A 64 -8.29 -20.79 -18.51
CA TYR A 64 -9.27 -20.84 -19.59
C TYR A 64 -9.93 -19.48 -19.82
N ILE A 65 -10.31 -18.79 -18.73
CA ILE A 65 -10.92 -17.46 -18.74
C ILE A 65 -9.90 -16.41 -19.22
N ALA A 66 -8.64 -16.50 -18.80
CA ALA A 66 -7.57 -15.60 -19.22
C ALA A 66 -7.33 -15.58 -20.74
N LYS A 67 -7.65 -16.67 -21.48
CA LYS A 67 -7.60 -16.65 -22.96
C LYS A 67 -8.61 -15.69 -23.59
N GLN A 68 -9.66 -15.32 -22.85
CA GLN A 68 -10.69 -14.36 -23.27
C GLN A 68 -10.50 -13.00 -22.60
N PHE A 69 -9.33 -12.72 -22.03
CA PHE A 69 -9.05 -11.49 -21.30
C PHE A 69 -9.31 -10.23 -22.15
N GLY A 70 -8.75 -10.17 -23.37
CA GLY A 70 -8.98 -9.04 -24.28
C GLY A 70 -10.47 -8.80 -24.63
N PHE A 71 -11.27 -9.87 -24.67
CA PHE A 71 -12.72 -9.74 -24.85
C PHE A 71 -13.40 -9.16 -23.62
N MET A 72 -13.05 -9.64 -22.42
CA MET A 72 -13.59 -9.10 -21.16
C MET A 72 -13.20 -7.62 -20.96
N GLN A 73 -11.98 -7.24 -21.37
CA GLN A 73 -11.51 -5.84 -21.33
C GLN A 73 -12.36 -4.90 -22.17
N ALA A 74 -12.76 -5.32 -23.38
CA ALA A 74 -13.60 -4.52 -24.26
C ALA A 74 -15.00 -4.24 -23.65
N GLN A 75 -15.41 -5.02 -22.65
CA GLN A 75 -16.69 -4.89 -21.97
C GLN A 75 -16.61 -4.15 -20.63
N ILE A 76 -15.46 -3.57 -20.28
CA ILE A 76 -15.26 -2.83 -19.03
C ILE A 76 -16.01 -1.49 -19.01
N GLY A 77 -16.65 -1.23 -17.87
CA GLY A 77 -17.37 0.02 -17.56
C GLY A 77 -18.70 0.19 -18.30
N TYR A 78 -19.32 -0.91 -18.73
CA TYR A 78 -20.72 -0.95 -19.18
C TYR A 78 -21.68 -1.44 -18.07
N ASP A 79 -21.23 -1.42 -16.80
CA ASP A 79 -21.99 -1.86 -15.62
C ASP A 79 -22.48 -3.33 -15.72
N ILE A 80 -21.58 -4.21 -16.18
CA ILE A 80 -21.86 -5.65 -16.36
C ILE A 80 -21.01 -6.57 -15.46
N LEU A 81 -20.35 -6.03 -14.42
CA LEU A 81 -19.46 -6.77 -13.49
C LEU A 81 -18.21 -7.41 -14.14
N ALA A 82 -17.84 -6.95 -15.33
CA ALA A 82 -16.59 -7.38 -15.98
C ALA A 82 -15.36 -6.96 -15.15
N GLU A 83 -15.40 -5.77 -14.59
CA GLU A 83 -14.35 -5.16 -13.77
C GLU A 83 -13.99 -6.01 -12.54
N ASP A 84 -14.95 -6.38 -11.69
CA ASP A 84 -14.72 -7.23 -10.51
C ASP A 84 -14.17 -8.61 -10.88
N THR A 85 -14.68 -9.19 -11.98
CA THR A 85 -14.22 -10.51 -12.46
C THR A 85 -12.77 -10.44 -12.91
N ILE A 86 -12.35 -9.33 -13.51
CA ILE A 86 -10.96 -9.09 -13.92
C ILE A 86 -10.08 -8.84 -12.70
N THR A 87 -10.51 -8.03 -11.72
CA THR A 87 -9.75 -7.83 -10.47
C THR A 87 -9.43 -9.18 -9.84
N ASP A 88 -10.45 -10.03 -9.65
CA ASP A 88 -10.30 -11.34 -9.01
C ASP A 88 -9.47 -12.32 -9.85
N LEU A 89 -9.49 -12.21 -11.18
CA LEU A 89 -8.68 -13.04 -12.07
C LEU A 89 -7.20 -12.64 -12.02
N VAL A 90 -6.93 -11.33 -11.94
CA VAL A 90 -5.59 -10.74 -11.87
C VAL A 90 -4.98 -10.95 -10.48
N HIS A 91 -5.81 -10.88 -9.44
CA HIS A 91 -5.39 -11.05 -8.05
C HIS A 91 -4.74 -12.42 -7.86
N ASN A 92 -3.50 -12.41 -7.35
CA ASN A 92 -2.73 -13.59 -6.95
C ASN A 92 -2.40 -14.59 -8.07
N ASN A 93 -2.34 -14.11 -9.32
CA ASN A 93 -2.15 -14.96 -10.51
C ASN A 93 -0.96 -14.57 -11.40
N ARG A 94 0.22 -14.37 -10.79
CA ARG A 94 1.49 -14.01 -11.46
C ARG A 94 1.72 -14.67 -12.83
N LYS A 95 1.68 -16.00 -12.91
CA LYS A 95 1.94 -16.74 -14.17
C LYS A 95 0.93 -16.46 -15.29
N LEU A 96 -0.30 -16.09 -14.94
CA LEU A 96 -1.31 -15.70 -15.93
C LEU A 96 -1.02 -14.30 -16.45
N LEU A 97 -0.62 -13.40 -15.57
CA LEU A 97 -0.25 -12.03 -15.94
C LEU A 97 0.94 -12.02 -16.89
N GLU A 98 2.00 -12.76 -16.56
CA GLU A 98 3.20 -12.86 -17.40
C GLU A 98 2.93 -13.47 -18.80
N LYS A 99 1.89 -14.30 -18.94
CA LYS A 99 1.59 -15.01 -20.19
C LYS A 99 0.54 -14.33 -21.07
N HIS A 100 -0.44 -13.67 -20.47
CA HIS A 100 -1.62 -13.18 -21.16
C HIS A 100 -1.74 -11.65 -21.18
N ILE A 101 -0.91 -10.93 -20.43
CA ILE A 101 -0.85 -9.46 -20.51
C ILE A 101 0.23 -9.07 -21.50
N THR A 102 -0.18 -8.47 -22.60
CA THR A 102 0.72 -7.88 -23.60
C THR A 102 0.51 -6.36 -23.66
N ARG A 103 1.27 -5.69 -24.52
CA ARG A 103 1.17 -4.23 -24.70
C ARG A 103 -0.22 -3.79 -25.14
N THR A 104 -0.90 -4.57 -25.98
CA THR A 104 -2.21 -4.21 -26.52
C THR A 104 -3.29 -4.14 -25.44
N GLU A 105 -3.23 -5.05 -24.46
CA GLU A 105 -4.15 -5.03 -23.31
C GLU A 105 -3.93 -3.78 -22.45
N ILE A 106 -2.68 -3.36 -22.24
CA ILE A 106 -2.34 -2.16 -21.47
C ILE A 106 -2.75 -0.88 -22.22
N GLU A 107 -2.48 -0.79 -23.52
CA GLU A 107 -2.92 0.33 -24.36
C GLU A 107 -4.45 0.47 -24.35
N THR A 108 -5.18 -0.65 -24.38
CA THR A 108 -6.63 -0.65 -24.25
C THR A 108 -7.08 -0.08 -22.91
N PHE A 109 -6.42 -0.44 -21.80
CA PHE A 109 -6.69 0.15 -20.49
C PHE A 109 -6.39 1.65 -20.44
N VAL A 110 -5.26 2.10 -21.00
CA VAL A 110 -4.92 3.52 -21.06
C VAL A 110 -5.96 4.30 -21.86
N ASN A 111 -6.46 3.74 -22.97
CA ASN A 111 -7.54 4.34 -23.74
C ASN A 111 -8.87 4.37 -22.98
N LEU A 112 -9.17 3.36 -22.16
CA LEU A 112 -10.33 3.36 -21.27
C LEU A 112 -10.22 4.44 -20.18
N VAL A 113 -9.03 4.63 -19.59
CA VAL A 113 -8.74 5.73 -18.66
C VAL A 113 -8.98 7.07 -19.36
N ARG A 114 -8.50 7.24 -20.60
CA ARG A 114 -8.72 8.46 -21.39
C ARG A 114 -10.20 8.74 -21.67
N LYS A 115 -10.98 7.72 -22.05
CA LYS A 115 -12.39 7.86 -22.43
C LYS A 115 -13.31 8.12 -21.22
N LYS A 116 -13.06 7.45 -20.09
CA LYS A 116 -13.96 7.49 -18.92
C LYS A 116 -13.45 8.40 -17.79
N LYS A 117 -12.15 8.70 -17.74
CA LYS A 117 -11.48 9.44 -16.65
C LYS A 117 -11.84 8.93 -15.24
N GLU A 118 -12.12 7.63 -15.12
CA GLU A 118 -12.43 7.00 -13.83
C GLU A 118 -11.14 6.50 -13.17
N CYS A 119 -10.96 6.87 -11.90
CA CYS A 119 -9.78 6.52 -11.12
C CYS A 119 -9.64 5.02 -10.84
N ARG A 120 -10.75 4.25 -10.89
CA ARG A 120 -10.75 2.79 -10.72
C ARG A 120 -9.83 2.10 -11.72
N PHE A 121 -9.77 2.56 -12.97
CA PHE A 121 -8.90 1.99 -14.02
C PHE A 121 -7.41 2.13 -13.72
N LEU A 122 -7.00 3.16 -12.97
CA LEU A 122 -5.63 3.27 -12.48
C LEU A 122 -5.32 2.24 -11.40
N ASP A 123 -6.31 1.90 -10.56
CA ASP A 123 -6.18 0.85 -9.55
C ASP A 123 -5.98 -0.53 -10.19
N TYR A 124 -6.69 -0.81 -11.29
CA TYR A 124 -6.45 -2.01 -12.09
C TYR A 124 -5.02 -2.07 -12.63
N LEU A 125 -4.49 -0.97 -13.16
CA LEU A 125 -3.10 -0.92 -13.62
C LEU A 125 -2.12 -1.13 -12.46
N SER A 126 -2.44 -0.59 -11.29
CA SER A 126 -1.68 -0.76 -10.04
C SER A 126 -1.67 -2.23 -9.59
N ASP A 127 -2.80 -2.94 -9.70
CA ASP A 127 -2.92 -4.37 -9.38
C ASP A 127 -2.22 -5.26 -10.41
N LEU A 128 -2.10 -4.85 -11.67
CA LEU A 128 -1.32 -5.58 -12.68
C LEU A 128 0.19 -5.57 -12.40
N CYS A 129 0.70 -4.55 -11.68
CA CYS A 129 2.11 -4.46 -11.31
C CYS A 129 2.51 -5.44 -10.19
N VAL A 130 1.57 -5.90 -9.36
CA VAL A 130 1.84 -6.63 -8.11
C VAL A 130 0.95 -7.86 -7.99
N SER A 131 1.55 -9.01 -7.66
CA SER A 131 0.81 -10.25 -7.33
C SER A 131 1.32 -10.80 -6.01
N ASN A 132 0.44 -11.07 -5.04
CA ASN A 132 0.82 -11.53 -3.69
C ASN A 132 1.90 -10.63 -3.03
N ASN A 133 1.80 -9.31 -3.16
CA ASN A 133 2.81 -8.35 -2.68
C ASN A 133 4.23 -8.53 -3.31
N THR A 134 4.35 -9.28 -4.41
CA THR A 134 5.59 -9.41 -5.18
C THR A 134 5.46 -8.65 -6.49
N ALA A 135 6.50 -7.89 -6.87
CA ALA A 135 6.52 -7.20 -8.15
C ALA A 135 6.60 -8.19 -9.31
N ILE A 136 6.01 -7.80 -10.45
CA ILE A 136 6.15 -8.49 -11.72
C ILE A 136 6.92 -7.59 -12.69
N PRO A 137 8.25 -7.76 -12.82
CA PRO A 137 9.09 -6.87 -13.62
C PRO A 137 8.64 -6.71 -15.07
N ALA A 138 8.21 -7.81 -15.71
CA ALA A 138 7.76 -7.79 -17.10
C ALA A 138 6.52 -6.89 -17.30
N THR A 139 5.54 -6.97 -16.40
CA THR A 139 4.33 -6.15 -16.46
C THR A 139 4.63 -4.69 -16.11
N GLN A 140 5.46 -4.45 -15.08
CA GLN A 140 5.90 -3.11 -14.70
C GLN A 140 6.62 -2.42 -15.87
N GLU A 141 7.49 -3.11 -16.59
CA GLU A 141 8.19 -2.57 -17.77
C GLU A 141 7.19 -2.16 -18.87
N LEU A 142 6.22 -3.00 -19.18
CA LEU A 142 5.21 -2.71 -20.19
C LEU A 142 4.33 -1.51 -19.81
N ILE A 143 3.90 -1.45 -18.55
CA ILE A 143 3.11 -0.33 -18.02
C ILE A 143 3.95 0.94 -18.04
N CYS A 144 5.20 0.89 -17.59
CA CYS A 144 6.12 2.02 -17.61
C CYS A 144 6.31 2.59 -19.01
N LYS A 145 6.56 1.73 -20.01
CA LYS A 145 6.76 2.17 -21.40
C LYS A 145 5.49 2.74 -22.03
N THR A 146 4.31 2.33 -21.59
CA THR A 146 3.03 2.73 -22.18
C THR A 146 2.47 3.97 -21.49
N VAL A 147 2.44 4.00 -20.16
CA VAL A 147 1.88 5.10 -19.35
C VAL A 147 2.77 6.33 -19.39
N LEU A 148 4.10 6.17 -19.29
CA LEU A 148 5.04 7.30 -19.33
C LEU A 148 5.41 7.73 -20.75
N TYR A 149 4.74 7.19 -21.77
CA TYR A 149 4.96 7.60 -23.15
C TYR A 149 4.46 9.03 -23.38
N SER A 150 5.17 9.83 -24.16
CA SER A 150 4.86 11.26 -24.37
C SER A 150 3.43 11.49 -24.90
N SER A 151 2.90 10.57 -25.70
CA SER A 151 1.52 10.65 -26.22
C SER A 151 0.43 10.45 -25.17
N ASN A 152 0.77 10.01 -23.96
CA ASN A 152 -0.14 9.79 -22.84
C ASN A 152 0.12 10.75 -21.66
N SER A 153 0.95 11.77 -21.87
CA SER A 153 1.24 12.81 -20.87
C SER A 153 0.00 13.64 -20.49
N ASP A 154 -1.01 13.70 -21.37
CA ASP A 154 -2.32 14.32 -21.11
C ASP A 154 -3.09 13.68 -19.95
N LEU A 155 -2.83 12.42 -19.66
CA LEU A 155 -3.51 11.63 -18.63
C LEU A 155 -2.86 11.78 -17.25
N LEU A 156 -1.62 12.27 -17.19
CA LEU A 156 -0.85 12.38 -15.97
C LEU A 156 -1.01 13.78 -15.38
N ILE A 157 -1.18 13.83 -14.07
CA ILE A 157 -1.12 15.07 -13.30
C ILE A 157 0.37 15.35 -13.03
N GLU A 158 0.85 16.49 -13.51
CA GLU A 158 2.19 16.98 -13.21
C GLU A 158 2.18 17.75 -11.89
N THR A 159 3.22 17.54 -11.09
CA THR A 159 3.41 18.23 -9.82
C THR A 159 4.61 19.15 -9.92
N ARG A 160 4.40 20.45 -9.68
CA ARG A 160 5.45 21.47 -9.81
C ARG A 160 5.53 22.31 -8.54
N ILE A 161 6.74 22.72 -8.18
CA ILE A 161 6.96 23.72 -7.13
C ILE A 161 7.04 25.09 -7.81
N ILE A 162 6.14 26.00 -7.44
CA ILE A 162 6.14 27.39 -7.90
C ILE A 162 6.16 28.26 -6.64
N GLU A 163 7.16 29.12 -6.52
CA GLU A 163 7.31 30.05 -5.37
C GLU A 163 7.29 29.36 -3.98
N GLY A 164 7.74 28.11 -3.92
CA GLY A 164 7.80 27.32 -2.68
C GLY A 164 6.52 26.57 -2.32
N GLU A 165 5.43 26.76 -3.07
CA GLU A 165 4.19 26.00 -2.95
C GLU A 165 4.06 24.92 -4.04
N VAL A 166 3.32 23.85 -3.72
CA VAL A 166 3.10 22.71 -4.62
C VAL A 166 1.83 22.94 -5.42
N PHE A 167 1.97 22.96 -6.75
CA PHE A 167 0.89 23.08 -7.71
C PHE A 167 0.69 21.78 -8.47
N LEU A 168 -0.57 21.43 -8.70
CA LEU A 168 -0.97 20.35 -9.58
C LEU A 168 -1.42 20.92 -10.92
N VAL A 169 -0.84 20.40 -12.00
CA VAL A 169 -1.09 20.80 -13.39
C VAL A 169 -1.66 19.59 -14.12
N TRP A 170 -2.83 19.73 -14.75
CA TRP A 170 -3.49 18.63 -15.46
C TRP A 170 -4.17 19.08 -16.75
N ASP A 171 -4.71 18.12 -17.51
CA ASP A 171 -5.24 18.33 -18.87
C ASP A 171 -4.21 19.03 -19.79
N GLY A 172 -2.95 18.55 -19.78
CA GLY A 172 -1.90 19.06 -20.68
C GLY A 172 -1.39 20.48 -20.37
N GLY A 173 -1.71 21.04 -19.22
CA GLY A 173 -1.27 22.38 -18.81
C GLY A 173 -2.38 23.42 -18.66
N ASP A 174 -3.60 23.09 -19.07
CA ASP A 174 -4.73 24.04 -19.09
C ASP A 174 -5.25 24.39 -17.69
N LYS A 175 -5.10 23.48 -16.73
CA LYS A 175 -5.58 23.67 -15.36
C LYS A 175 -4.44 23.56 -14.38
N VAL A 176 -4.31 24.60 -13.56
CA VAL A 176 -3.32 24.71 -12.50
C VAL A 176 -4.04 25.10 -11.21
N LYS A 177 -3.86 24.33 -10.15
CA LYS A 177 -4.34 24.70 -8.80
C LYS A 177 -3.30 24.34 -7.74
N SER A 178 -3.26 25.12 -6.68
CA SER A 178 -2.46 24.80 -5.49
C SER A 178 -3.02 23.55 -4.82
N GLN A 179 -2.12 22.69 -4.36
CA GLN A 179 -2.47 21.45 -3.65
C GLN A 179 -3.28 21.75 -2.37
N ARG A 180 -2.99 22.88 -1.69
CA ARG A 180 -3.71 23.31 -0.48
C ARG A 180 -5.13 23.75 -0.79
N ASP A 181 -5.34 24.44 -1.91
CA ASP A 181 -6.66 24.90 -2.32
C ASP A 181 -7.54 23.72 -2.73
N LEU A 182 -6.96 22.73 -3.42
CA LEU A 182 -7.63 21.47 -3.72
C LEU A 182 -8.02 20.72 -2.44
N ALA A 183 -7.12 20.66 -1.44
CA ALA A 183 -7.41 20.03 -0.16
C ALA A 183 -8.56 20.74 0.60
N LYS A 184 -8.56 22.08 0.60
CA LYS A 184 -9.67 22.88 1.17
C LYS A 184 -10.97 22.65 0.41
N GLY A 185 -10.93 22.66 -0.92
CA GLY A 185 -12.09 22.39 -1.77
C GLY A 185 -12.69 21.00 -1.53
N ALA A 186 -11.83 20.00 -1.33
CA ALA A 186 -12.26 18.65 -0.97
C ALA A 186 -12.89 18.59 0.43
N LYS A 187 -12.32 19.29 1.43
CA LYS A 187 -12.93 19.42 2.77
C LYS A 187 -14.30 20.14 2.72
N MET A 188 -14.48 21.07 1.79
CA MET A 188 -15.76 21.76 1.53
C MET A 188 -16.74 20.93 0.70
N GLY A 189 -16.35 19.73 0.24
CA GLY A 189 -17.22 18.82 -0.52
C GLY A 189 -17.38 19.18 -2.01
N ILE A 190 -16.46 19.96 -2.59
CA ILE A 190 -16.46 20.26 -4.02
C ILE A 190 -16.18 18.98 -4.80
N LYS A 191 -17.19 18.46 -5.50
CA LYS A 191 -17.13 17.16 -6.19
C LYS A 191 -15.97 17.04 -7.18
N ASP A 192 -15.64 18.11 -7.87
CA ASP A 192 -14.55 18.10 -8.85
C ASP A 192 -13.19 18.02 -8.18
N ASP A 193 -12.97 18.78 -7.10
CA ASP A 193 -11.70 18.74 -6.36
C ASP A 193 -11.50 17.39 -5.65
N VAL A 194 -12.56 16.78 -5.11
CA VAL A 194 -12.52 15.41 -4.55
C VAL A 194 -12.11 14.40 -5.63
N LYS A 195 -12.76 14.42 -6.80
CA LYS A 195 -12.43 13.51 -7.91
C LYS A 195 -10.99 13.69 -8.39
N MET A 196 -10.52 14.93 -8.48
CA MET A 196 -9.13 15.23 -8.88
C MET A 196 -8.12 14.70 -7.87
N LEU A 197 -8.35 14.91 -6.56
CA LEU A 197 -7.48 14.37 -5.52
C LEU A 197 -7.51 12.83 -5.46
N ASP A 198 -8.68 12.22 -5.65
CA ASP A 198 -8.79 10.77 -5.76
C ASP A 198 -7.97 10.26 -6.94
N TYR A 199 -8.15 10.85 -8.13
CA TYR A 199 -7.36 10.49 -9.32
C TYR A 199 -5.86 10.62 -9.06
N TYR A 200 -5.43 11.73 -8.45
CA TYR A 200 -4.03 11.95 -8.09
C TYR A 200 -3.51 10.90 -7.08
N ARG A 201 -4.31 10.52 -6.07
CA ARG A 201 -3.98 9.45 -5.12
C ARG A 201 -3.76 8.12 -5.84
N TYR A 202 -4.63 7.74 -6.78
CA TYR A 202 -4.47 6.51 -7.55
C TYR A 202 -3.27 6.57 -8.50
N GLN A 203 -2.96 7.72 -9.08
CA GLN A 203 -1.75 7.93 -9.87
C GLN A 203 -0.48 7.72 -9.02
N LEU A 204 -0.43 8.28 -7.81
CA LEU A 204 0.70 8.08 -6.90
C LEU A 204 0.86 6.62 -6.48
N ASN A 205 -0.25 5.91 -6.24
CA ASN A 205 -0.21 4.47 -5.95
C ASN A 205 0.33 3.67 -7.14
N LEU A 206 -0.10 4.00 -8.36
CA LEU A 206 0.41 3.38 -9.58
C LEU A 206 1.93 3.62 -9.71
N PHE A 207 2.40 4.86 -9.53
CA PHE A 207 3.83 5.18 -9.57
C PHE A 207 4.61 4.42 -8.50
N SER A 208 4.10 4.33 -7.29
CA SER A 208 4.71 3.55 -6.20
C SER A 208 4.87 2.08 -6.59
N ARG A 209 3.84 1.44 -7.15
CA ARG A 209 3.89 0.04 -7.56
C ARG A 209 4.71 -0.20 -8.83
N MET A 210 4.82 0.79 -9.71
CA MET A 210 5.72 0.75 -10.87
C MET A 210 7.20 0.80 -10.47
N CYS A 211 7.53 1.49 -9.38
CA CYS A 211 8.91 1.61 -8.88
C CYS A 211 9.32 0.46 -7.93
N LEU A 212 8.38 -0.38 -7.49
CA LEU A 212 8.62 -1.50 -6.58
C LEU A 212 9.70 -2.45 -7.12
N ASP A 213 10.56 -2.96 -6.22
CA ASP A 213 11.68 -3.87 -6.50
C ASP A 213 12.68 -3.29 -7.54
N ARG A 214 13.04 -2.00 -7.37
CA ARG A 214 14.12 -1.29 -8.11
C ARG A 214 13.91 -1.21 -9.62
N GLN A 215 12.69 -0.92 -10.07
CA GLN A 215 12.45 -0.69 -11.50
C GLN A 215 12.97 0.67 -12.00
N TYR A 216 14.22 0.69 -12.44
CA TYR A 216 14.93 1.91 -12.86
C TYR A 216 14.32 2.64 -14.05
N LEU A 217 13.58 1.95 -14.92
CA LEU A 217 12.90 2.61 -16.05
C LEU A 217 11.87 3.63 -15.54
N ALA A 218 11.09 3.25 -14.53
CA ALA A 218 10.11 4.11 -13.90
C ALA A 218 10.79 5.14 -12.99
N ILE A 219 11.72 4.69 -12.13
CA ILE A 219 12.42 5.57 -11.18
C ILE A 219 13.14 6.71 -11.91
N ASN A 220 13.90 6.43 -12.97
CA ASN A 220 14.67 7.48 -13.68
C ASN A 220 13.78 8.48 -14.42
N SER A 221 12.56 8.08 -14.78
CA SER A 221 11.60 8.95 -15.46
C SER A 221 10.83 9.80 -14.46
N ILE A 222 10.33 9.19 -13.39
CA ILE A 222 9.46 9.83 -12.39
C ILE A 222 10.28 10.68 -11.40
N SER A 223 11.48 10.25 -10.99
CA SER A 223 12.33 10.99 -10.04
C SER A 223 12.78 12.38 -10.53
N LYS A 224 12.71 12.63 -11.85
CA LYS A 224 12.96 13.96 -12.43
C LYS A 224 11.83 14.94 -12.15
N GLN A 225 10.60 14.44 -12.03
CA GLN A 225 9.41 15.25 -11.77
C GLN A 225 9.12 15.35 -10.26
N LEU A 226 9.39 14.27 -9.51
CA LEU A 226 9.11 14.17 -8.09
C LEU A 226 10.41 13.96 -7.31
N ASP A 227 11.02 15.05 -6.90
CA ASP A 227 12.23 15.03 -6.07
C ASP A 227 11.93 14.77 -4.59
N VAL A 228 12.99 14.62 -3.79
CA VAL A 228 12.86 14.31 -2.35
C VAL A 228 12.23 15.47 -1.58
N ASP A 229 12.58 16.72 -1.93
CA ASP A 229 12.07 17.91 -1.25
C ASP A 229 10.57 18.11 -1.49
N LEU A 230 10.10 17.92 -2.72
CA LEU A 230 8.69 18.00 -3.08
C LEU A 230 7.86 16.96 -2.33
N ILE A 231 8.29 15.70 -2.32
CA ILE A 231 7.57 14.63 -1.64
C ILE A 231 7.58 14.90 -0.12
N LEU A 232 8.70 15.34 0.45
CA LEU A 232 8.79 15.67 1.87
C LEU A 232 7.82 16.81 2.26
N ARG A 233 7.73 17.87 1.45
CA ARG A 233 6.75 18.95 1.66
C ARG A 233 5.31 18.44 1.63
N CYS A 234 4.99 17.55 0.70
CA CYS A 234 3.67 16.92 0.61
C CYS A 234 3.37 16.00 1.81
N MET A 235 4.37 15.29 2.33
CA MET A 235 4.23 14.45 3.52
C MET A 235 4.08 15.28 4.80
N ALA A 236 4.72 16.45 4.86
CA ALA A 236 4.71 17.35 6.01
C ALA A 236 3.44 18.22 6.10
N ASP A 237 2.75 18.46 4.98
CA ASP A 237 1.55 19.30 4.96
C ASP A 237 0.37 18.61 5.67
N LYS A 238 -0.08 19.20 6.79
CA LYS A 238 -1.22 18.71 7.60
C LYS A 238 -2.58 19.04 6.99
N GLU A 239 -2.64 19.91 5.98
CA GLU A 239 -3.89 20.24 5.31
C GLU A 239 -4.39 19.11 4.40
N LEU A 240 -3.48 18.24 3.96
CA LEU A 240 -3.79 17.09 3.13
C LEU A 240 -4.37 15.92 3.93
N SER A 241 -5.20 15.11 3.28
CA SER A 241 -5.72 13.88 3.89
C SER A 241 -4.57 12.93 4.24
N CYS A 242 -4.73 12.20 5.34
CA CYS A 242 -3.76 11.19 5.78
C CYS A 242 -3.54 10.12 4.69
N ASP A 243 -4.59 9.81 3.93
CA ASP A 243 -4.59 8.89 2.80
C ASP A 243 -3.67 9.32 1.64
N LEU A 244 -3.69 10.61 1.29
CA LEU A 244 -2.82 11.16 0.24
C LEU A 244 -1.38 11.22 0.72
N ARG A 245 -1.16 11.62 1.99
CA ARG A 245 0.15 11.61 2.63
C ARG A 245 0.74 10.20 2.67
N ALA A 246 -0.07 9.18 2.95
CA ALA A 246 0.33 7.78 2.92
C ALA A 246 0.78 7.34 1.52
N ALA A 247 0.11 7.79 0.47
CA ALA A 247 0.53 7.53 -0.91
C ALA A 247 1.90 8.17 -1.24
N PHE A 248 2.16 9.39 -0.76
CA PHE A 248 3.48 10.02 -0.86
C PHE A 248 4.55 9.26 -0.06
N CYS A 249 4.24 8.77 1.15
CA CYS A 249 5.15 7.93 1.92
C CYS A 249 5.56 6.67 1.16
N ARG A 250 4.58 5.94 0.59
CA ARG A 250 4.84 4.77 -0.27
C ARG A 250 5.75 5.11 -1.46
N LEU A 251 5.46 6.24 -2.10
CA LEU A 251 6.23 6.70 -3.24
C LEU A 251 7.67 7.04 -2.86
N MET A 252 7.88 7.75 -1.75
CA MET A 252 9.21 8.05 -1.20
C MET A 252 10.00 6.77 -0.97
N LEU A 253 9.35 5.77 -0.36
CA LEU A 253 9.96 4.48 -0.07
C LEU A 253 10.47 3.78 -1.33
N HIS A 254 9.60 3.57 -2.33
CA HIS A 254 9.96 2.76 -3.50
C HIS A 254 10.74 3.50 -4.58
N MET A 255 10.75 4.84 -4.57
CA MET A 255 11.45 5.62 -5.60
C MET A 255 12.83 6.13 -5.16
N HIS A 256 12.93 6.62 -3.92
CA HIS A 256 14.15 7.29 -3.44
C HIS A 256 14.88 6.48 -2.37
N ILE A 257 14.16 5.84 -1.46
CA ILE A 257 14.77 5.06 -0.38
C ILE A 257 15.23 3.69 -0.90
N ASP A 258 14.39 2.91 -1.58
CA ASP A 258 14.82 1.63 -2.18
C ASP A 258 15.51 1.85 -3.54
N ARG A 259 16.77 2.31 -3.50
CA ARG A 259 17.58 2.61 -4.68
C ARG A 259 19.01 2.11 -4.51
N ASP A 260 19.61 1.51 -5.54
CA ASP A 260 21.04 1.18 -5.53
C ASP A 260 21.88 2.46 -5.30
N PRO A 261 22.95 2.40 -4.49
CA PRO A 261 23.63 1.22 -3.96
C PRO A 261 23.16 0.78 -2.54
N GLN A 262 21.95 1.12 -2.11
CA GLN A 262 21.50 0.83 -0.75
C GLN A 262 21.26 -0.68 -0.57
N GLU A 263 22.02 -1.28 0.35
CA GLU A 263 21.91 -2.68 0.72
C GLU A 263 21.62 -2.82 2.21
N PRO A 264 20.82 -3.82 2.62
CA PRO A 264 20.54 -4.04 4.03
C PRO A 264 21.84 -4.33 4.78
N VAL A 265 22.09 -3.56 5.84
CA VAL A 265 23.25 -3.73 6.70
C VAL A 265 23.03 -4.98 7.56
N THR A 266 24.06 -5.82 7.64
CA THR A 266 24.04 -6.93 8.59
C THR A 266 24.22 -6.37 10.01
N PRO A 267 23.25 -6.57 10.92
CA PRO A 267 23.33 -6.01 12.27
C PRO A 267 24.52 -6.58 13.06
N VAL A 268 24.86 -7.85 12.81
CA VAL A 268 25.98 -8.53 13.46
C VAL A 268 27.07 -8.83 12.44
N LYS A 269 28.20 -8.13 12.55
CA LYS A 269 29.44 -8.45 11.83
C LYS A 269 30.20 -9.57 12.56
N TYR A 270 30.13 -10.79 12.03
CA TYR A 270 30.85 -11.96 12.56
C TYR A 270 32.36 -11.92 12.28
N ALA A 271 32.77 -11.30 11.18
CA ALA A 271 34.17 -11.11 10.83
C ALA A 271 34.59 -9.68 11.16
N ARG A 272 35.71 -9.53 11.87
CA ARG A 272 36.33 -8.24 12.18
C ARG A 272 37.83 -8.33 11.97
N LEU A 273 38.43 -7.27 11.44
CA LEU A 273 39.88 -7.15 11.36
C LEU A 273 40.42 -6.84 12.76
N TRP A 274 41.45 -7.57 13.19
CA TRP A 274 42.07 -7.36 14.50
C TRP A 274 42.58 -5.92 14.68
N SER A 275 43.08 -5.32 13.61
CA SER A 275 43.59 -3.93 13.59
C SER A 275 42.51 -2.86 13.75
N GLU A 276 41.23 -3.19 13.55
CA GLU A 276 40.11 -2.25 13.63
C GLU A 276 39.42 -2.26 15.00
N ILE A 277 39.86 -3.11 15.93
CA ILE A 277 39.26 -3.23 17.26
C ILE A 277 39.94 -2.22 18.21
N PRO A 278 39.25 -1.15 18.64
CA PRO A 278 39.82 -0.20 19.59
C PRO A 278 39.91 -0.82 21.00
N THR A 279 40.82 -0.30 21.82
CA THR A 279 41.00 -0.72 23.22
C THR A 279 39.87 -0.25 24.15
N GLU A 280 39.19 0.84 23.80
CA GLU A 280 38.01 1.37 24.48
C GLU A 280 36.92 1.69 23.45
N MET A 281 35.65 1.50 23.82
CA MET A 281 34.52 1.68 22.92
C MET A 281 33.46 2.57 23.57
N SER A 282 33.13 3.69 22.91
CA SER A 282 31.99 4.54 23.24
C SER A 282 30.95 4.51 22.12
N ILE A 283 29.72 4.93 22.40
CA ILE A 283 28.63 4.99 21.41
C ILE A 283 29.00 5.95 20.27
N GLU A 284 29.61 7.09 20.59
CA GLU A 284 30.03 8.10 19.60
C GLU A 284 31.16 7.59 18.71
N MET A 285 32.12 6.83 19.27
CA MET A 285 33.16 6.17 18.49
C MET A 285 32.57 5.06 17.60
N TYR A 286 31.57 4.32 18.07
CA TYR A 286 30.88 3.31 17.29
C TYR A 286 30.16 3.89 16.08
N ASP A 287 29.48 5.03 16.24
CA ASP A 287 28.80 5.75 15.15
C ASP A 287 29.79 6.29 14.10
N GLN A 288 30.94 6.80 14.54
CA GLN A 288 32.01 7.23 13.64
C GLN A 288 32.64 6.06 12.86
N HIS A 289 32.76 4.89 13.47
CA HIS A 289 33.22 3.65 12.82
C HIS A 289 32.17 3.03 11.87
N LEU A 290 30.88 3.34 12.04
CA LEU A 290 29.80 2.96 11.12
C LEU A 290 29.69 3.91 9.92
N ALA A 291 30.07 5.18 10.10
CA ALA A 291 30.05 6.24 9.08
C ALA A 291 31.14 6.10 7.99
N VAL A 292 31.84 4.96 7.92
CA VAL A 292 33.05 4.73 7.09
C VAL A 292 32.76 4.64 5.56
N GLY A 293 31.66 5.23 5.07
CA GLY A 293 31.44 5.42 3.64
C GLY A 293 31.02 6.85 3.33
N GLU A 294 31.84 7.58 2.56
CA GLU A 294 31.53 8.93 2.06
C GLU A 294 30.14 8.98 1.38
N GLU A 295 29.77 7.93 0.65
CA GLU A 295 28.47 7.81 -0.01
C GLU A 295 27.28 7.64 0.95
N ARG A 296 27.49 6.96 2.09
CA ARG A 296 26.43 6.78 3.09
C ARG A 296 26.12 8.10 3.80
N GLU A 297 27.14 8.89 4.08
CA GLU A 297 26.97 10.20 4.70
C GLU A 297 26.24 11.18 3.77
N VAL A 298 26.60 11.19 2.48
CA VAL A 298 25.92 12.00 1.46
C VAL A 298 24.43 11.61 1.34
N ASN A 299 24.13 10.31 1.34
CA ASN A 299 22.75 9.83 1.32
C ASN A 299 22.01 10.14 2.63
N ARG A 300 22.67 10.01 3.79
CA ARG A 300 22.11 10.39 5.10
C ARG A 300 21.72 11.86 5.12
N LEU A 301 22.59 12.74 4.62
CA LEU A 301 22.31 14.18 4.50
C LEU A 301 21.11 14.46 3.58
N ARG A 302 21.01 13.75 2.45
CA ARG A 302 19.87 13.87 1.53
C ARG A 302 18.54 13.45 2.17
N PHE A 303 18.54 12.45 3.05
CA PHE A 303 17.35 11.96 3.74
C PHE A 303 17.16 12.54 5.14
N SER A 304 18.01 13.46 5.59
CA SER A 304 17.94 14.08 6.92
C SER A 304 16.56 14.68 7.22
N GLY A 305 15.97 15.40 6.26
CA GLY A 305 14.62 15.94 6.38
C GLY A 305 13.53 14.86 6.54
N VAL A 306 13.70 13.71 5.88
CA VAL A 306 12.78 12.56 6.01
C VAL A 306 12.93 11.91 7.38
N ILE A 307 14.17 11.73 7.86
CA ILE A 307 14.46 11.17 9.19
C ILE A 307 13.82 12.06 10.28
N THR A 308 14.07 13.37 10.23
CA THR A 308 13.47 14.32 11.18
C THR A 308 11.94 14.31 11.12
N PHE A 309 11.35 14.18 9.92
CA PHE A 309 9.90 14.03 9.78
C PHE A 309 9.37 12.76 10.46
N VAL A 310 10.01 11.61 10.24
CA VAL A 310 9.62 10.32 10.83
C VAL A 310 9.69 10.40 12.36
N GLU A 311 10.79 10.93 12.91
CA GLU A 311 10.96 11.08 14.35
C GLU A 311 9.90 12.00 14.97
N ASN A 312 9.67 13.18 14.39
CA ASN A 312 8.66 14.12 14.86
C ASN A 312 7.25 13.52 14.77
N TYR A 313 6.96 12.76 13.72
CA TYR A 313 5.68 12.09 13.54
C TYR A 313 5.45 11.04 14.63
N LEU A 314 6.44 10.15 14.87
CA LEU A 314 6.37 9.11 15.89
C LEU A 314 6.30 9.69 17.31
N GLN A 315 7.02 10.78 17.60
CA GLN A 315 6.94 11.48 18.89
C GLN A 315 5.58 12.15 19.14
N ASN A 316 5.01 12.77 18.11
CA ASN A 316 3.69 13.38 18.21
C ASN A 316 2.62 12.31 18.50
N ILE A 317 2.79 11.15 17.89
CA ILE A 317 1.99 9.96 18.11
C ILE A 317 2.17 9.37 19.52
N SER A 318 3.39 9.33 20.04
CA SER A 318 3.65 8.75 21.37
C SER A 318 3.11 9.67 22.47
N SER A 319 3.09 10.98 22.20
CA SER A 319 2.62 12.02 23.11
C SER A 319 1.09 12.14 23.10
N ASN A 320 0.46 12.06 21.93
CA ASN A 320 -0.99 12.00 21.80
C ASN A 320 -1.43 10.54 21.94
N ILE A 321 -1.89 10.15 23.14
CA ILE A 321 -2.46 8.82 23.45
C ILE A 321 -3.08 8.21 22.19
N TRP A 322 -2.36 7.25 21.58
CA TRP A 322 -2.73 6.68 20.30
C TRP A 322 -4.14 6.11 20.39
N SER A 323 -5.13 6.77 19.80
CA SER A 323 -6.46 6.19 19.61
C SER A 323 -6.47 5.50 18.25
N PHE A 324 -6.48 4.16 18.23
CA PHE A 324 -6.62 3.36 17.00
C PHE A 324 -7.96 3.56 16.28
N SER A 325 -8.76 4.53 16.72
CA SER A 325 -10.07 4.88 16.21
C SER A 325 -10.04 5.45 14.80
N ASP A 326 -8.97 6.14 14.39
CA ASP A 326 -8.88 6.74 13.06
C ASP A 326 -8.14 5.83 12.06
N LYS A 327 -8.91 5.23 11.15
CA LYS A 327 -8.40 4.34 10.10
C LYS A 327 -7.46 5.05 9.13
N GLU A 328 -7.68 6.33 8.82
CA GLU A 328 -6.82 7.05 7.87
C GLU A 328 -5.45 7.34 8.50
N GLN A 329 -5.43 7.69 9.79
CA GLN A 329 -4.18 7.89 10.53
C GLN A 329 -3.42 6.57 10.72
N ASN A 330 -4.11 5.45 10.99
CA ASN A 330 -3.49 4.13 11.08
C ASN A 330 -2.76 3.77 9.78
N LYS A 331 -3.36 4.04 8.62
CA LYS A 331 -2.75 3.79 7.31
C LYS A 331 -1.54 4.67 7.02
N LEU A 332 -1.61 5.97 7.33
CA LEU A 332 -0.43 6.85 7.23
C LEU A 332 0.72 6.34 8.10
N THR A 333 0.39 5.87 9.29
CA THR A 333 1.37 5.38 10.26
C THR A 333 2.04 4.12 9.79
N PHE A 334 1.28 3.16 9.25
CA PHE A 334 1.84 1.96 8.66
C PHE A 334 2.95 2.31 7.65
N GLU A 335 2.69 3.26 6.76
CA GLU A 335 3.68 3.69 5.76
C GLU A 335 4.87 4.43 6.36
N VAL A 336 4.66 5.24 7.40
CA VAL A 336 5.77 5.92 8.10
C VAL A 336 6.64 4.91 8.86
N VAL A 337 6.05 3.89 9.48
CA VAL A 337 6.77 2.79 10.14
C VAL A 337 7.53 1.97 9.09
N GLN A 338 6.95 1.75 7.91
CA GLN A 338 7.61 1.08 6.79
C GLN A 338 8.82 1.87 6.28
N ILE A 339 8.72 3.20 6.19
CA ILE A 339 9.87 4.09 5.90
C ILE A 339 10.92 3.96 7.00
N ALA A 340 10.53 4.09 8.27
CA ALA A 340 11.43 3.99 9.41
C ALA A 340 12.21 2.68 9.38
N ARG A 341 11.51 1.55 9.19
CA ARG A 341 12.09 0.22 9.02
C ARG A 341 13.18 0.23 7.96
N ASN A 342 12.85 0.60 6.72
CA ASN A 342 13.83 0.51 5.63
C ASN A 342 15.02 1.47 5.83
N LEU A 343 14.79 2.65 6.43
CA LEU A 343 15.89 3.56 6.79
C LEU A 343 16.84 2.94 7.84
N ILE A 344 16.31 2.18 8.81
CA ILE A 344 17.12 1.45 9.80
C ILE A 344 17.86 0.28 9.12
N TYR A 345 17.17 -0.51 8.30
CA TYR A 345 17.79 -1.63 7.57
C TYR A 345 18.94 -1.18 6.67
N PHE A 346 18.84 0.01 6.05
CA PHE A 346 19.91 0.59 5.23
C PHE A 346 20.99 1.32 6.06
N GLY A 347 20.82 1.44 7.37
CA GLY A 347 21.83 1.98 8.29
C GLY A 347 21.98 3.50 8.23
N PHE A 348 20.90 4.25 7.98
CA PHE A 348 20.94 5.73 7.96
C PHE A 348 20.89 6.37 9.35
N TYR A 349 20.55 5.61 10.38
CA TYR A 349 20.50 6.08 11.76
C TYR A 349 21.79 5.73 12.50
N GLY A 350 22.30 6.68 13.28
CA GLY A 350 23.34 6.39 14.28
C GLY A 350 22.77 5.56 15.44
N PHE A 351 23.62 4.83 16.17
CA PHE A 351 23.22 4.02 17.32
C PHE A 351 22.54 4.85 18.41
N SER A 352 23.01 6.09 18.64
CA SER A 352 22.35 7.01 19.57
C SER A 352 20.91 7.35 19.14
N GLU A 353 20.70 7.62 17.86
CA GLU A 353 19.39 7.94 17.29
C GLU A 353 18.46 6.72 17.31
N LEU A 354 19.00 5.54 17.00
CA LEU A 354 18.31 4.27 17.10
C LEU A 354 17.76 4.05 18.52
N LEU A 355 18.58 4.23 19.56
CA LEU A 355 18.12 4.07 20.95
C LEU A 355 16.95 5.00 21.31
N ARG A 356 16.99 6.26 20.86
CA ARG A 356 15.91 7.23 21.07
C ARG A 356 14.64 6.82 20.32
N LEU A 357 14.79 6.32 19.09
CA LEU A 357 13.68 5.81 18.29
C LEU A 357 13.05 4.59 18.96
N THR A 358 13.85 3.64 19.45
CA THR A 358 13.39 2.44 20.18
C THR A 358 12.52 2.82 21.37
N GLN A 359 12.96 3.78 22.19
CA GLN A 359 12.18 4.26 23.34
C GLN A 359 10.83 4.85 22.92
N THR A 360 10.81 5.62 21.82
CA THR A 360 9.59 6.22 21.27
C THR A 360 8.62 5.14 20.75
N VAL A 361 9.14 4.16 20.01
CA VAL A 361 8.37 3.05 19.44
C VAL A 361 7.85 2.08 20.52
N LEU A 362 8.65 1.75 21.52
CA LEU A 362 8.22 0.96 22.69
C LEU A 362 7.10 1.66 23.46
N SER A 363 7.20 2.97 23.65
CA SER A 363 6.15 3.76 24.31
C SER A 363 4.82 3.68 23.56
N ILE A 364 4.84 3.64 22.23
CA ILE A 364 3.66 3.47 21.38
C ILE A 364 3.00 2.11 21.63
N VAL A 365 3.79 1.02 21.70
CA VAL A 365 3.29 -0.34 21.95
C VAL A 365 2.77 -0.49 23.39
N ASP A 366 3.46 0.11 24.37
CA ASP A 366 3.09 0.02 25.79
C ASP A 366 1.82 0.84 26.13
N CYS A 367 1.56 1.94 25.41
CA CYS A 367 0.35 2.75 25.59
C CYS A 367 -0.95 1.98 25.35
N GLU A 368 -0.96 0.98 24.46
CA GLU A 368 -2.14 0.13 24.25
C GLU A 368 -2.42 -0.83 25.40
N GLN A 369 -1.38 -1.35 26.06
CA GLN A 369 -1.57 -2.28 27.18
C GLN A 369 -2.31 -1.60 28.33
N ARG A 370 -2.12 -0.28 28.52
CA ARG A 370 -2.89 0.52 29.48
C ARG A 370 -4.30 0.86 29.01
N ALA A 371 -4.53 1.01 27.70
CA ALA A 371 -5.86 1.28 27.16
C ALA A 371 -6.77 0.03 27.14
N HIS A 372 -6.20 -1.17 26.94
CA HIS A 372 -6.93 -2.45 26.97
C HIS A 372 -6.91 -3.12 28.36
N GLY A 373 -5.98 -2.74 29.22
CA GLY A 373 -5.94 -3.13 30.63
C GLY A 373 -6.84 -2.22 31.46
N GLY A 374 -8.14 -2.52 31.45
CA GLY A 374 -9.15 -1.78 32.22
C GLY A 374 -8.70 -1.43 33.64
N VAL A 375 -8.87 -0.15 33.98
CA VAL A 375 -8.75 0.40 35.33
C VAL A 375 -9.51 -0.50 36.32
N ARG A 376 -8.79 -1.21 37.20
CA ARG A 376 -9.35 -1.68 38.47
C ARG A 376 -9.15 -0.58 39.52
N PRO A 377 -10.21 -0.07 40.18
CA PRO A 377 -10.05 0.96 41.18
C PRO A 377 -9.54 0.38 42.51
N SER A 378 -8.60 1.12 43.12
CA SER A 378 -8.30 1.19 44.56
C SER A 378 -7.85 -0.08 45.30
N GLY A 379 -6.57 -0.06 45.72
CA GLY A 379 -6.08 -0.88 46.83
C GLY A 379 -4.65 -0.51 47.26
N LYS A 380 -4.53 0.54 48.09
CA LYS A 380 -3.44 0.99 49.00
C LYS A 380 -1.95 0.94 48.54
N PRO A 381 -1.13 1.96 48.88
CA PRO A 381 0.26 2.01 48.50
C PRO A 381 1.11 1.07 49.38
N VAL A 382 1.88 0.19 48.76
CA VAL A 382 3.00 -0.49 49.43
C VAL A 382 4.29 0.17 48.93
N VAL A 383 4.96 0.85 49.86
CA VAL A 383 6.31 1.38 49.73
C VAL A 383 7.29 0.21 49.60
N GLY A 384 8.18 0.24 48.60
CA GLY A 384 9.31 -0.70 48.54
C GLY A 384 10.01 -0.82 47.18
N ASN A 385 11.07 -0.02 47.03
CA ASN A 385 12.30 -0.22 46.23
C ASN A 385 12.31 -1.09 44.95
N GLY A 386 12.80 -0.48 43.86
CA GLY A 386 13.61 -1.15 42.85
C GLY A 386 13.03 -1.10 41.44
N GLU A 387 13.39 -0.07 40.67
CA GLU A 387 13.23 -0.07 39.21
C GLU A 387 14.04 -1.21 38.58
N LYS A 388 13.35 -2.28 38.21
CA LYS A 388 13.79 -3.19 37.15
C LYS A 388 12.63 -3.34 36.17
N ILE A 389 12.80 -2.75 35.00
CA ILE A 389 11.91 -2.88 33.84
C ILE A 389 11.76 -4.37 33.54
N ASN A 390 10.54 -4.88 33.67
CA ASN A 390 10.24 -6.31 33.67
C ASN A 390 9.98 -6.81 32.24
N VAL A 391 11.01 -6.75 31.38
CA VAL A 391 11.00 -7.13 29.96
C VAL A 391 10.51 -8.58 29.75
N MET A 392 10.78 -9.45 30.71
CA MET A 392 10.50 -10.89 30.62
C MET A 392 9.00 -11.23 30.70
N ARG A 393 8.16 -10.32 31.20
CA ARG A 393 6.71 -10.56 31.35
C ARG A 393 5.91 -10.25 30.07
N SER A 394 6.40 -9.36 29.21
CA SER A 394 5.78 -9.03 27.91
C SER A 394 5.94 -10.17 26.88
N ILE A 395 7.10 -10.85 26.86
CA ILE A 395 7.39 -11.94 25.93
C ILE A 395 6.55 -13.18 26.26
N HIS A 396 6.39 -13.50 27.55
CA HIS A 396 5.65 -14.68 27.99
C HIS A 396 4.13 -14.57 27.78
N SER A 397 3.60 -13.34 27.74
CA SER A 397 2.18 -13.06 27.44
C SER A 397 1.90 -13.13 25.93
N LEU A 398 2.83 -12.66 25.09
CA LEU A 398 2.75 -12.77 23.63
C LEU A 398 2.84 -14.22 23.14
N GLY A 399 3.68 -15.05 23.79
CA GLY A 399 3.73 -16.50 23.52
C GLY A 399 2.40 -17.21 23.78
N ALA A 400 1.63 -16.77 24.78
CA ALA A 400 0.30 -17.30 25.07
C ALA A 400 -0.75 -16.88 24.02
N ILE A 401 -0.62 -15.68 23.44
CA ILE A 401 -1.49 -15.17 22.37
C ILE A 401 -1.23 -15.92 21.05
N MET A 402 0.04 -16.14 20.69
CA MET A 402 0.41 -16.95 19.53
C MET A 402 -0.04 -18.42 19.68
N THR A 403 0.03 -18.97 20.89
CA THR A 403 -0.45 -20.34 21.18
C THR A 403 -1.98 -20.44 21.05
N ARG A 404 -2.73 -19.39 21.43
CA ARG A 404 -4.18 -19.30 21.18
C ARG A 404 -4.53 -19.20 19.70
N MET A 405 -3.69 -18.56 18.89
CA MET A 405 -3.87 -18.48 17.43
C MET A 405 -3.58 -19.82 16.73
N ALA A 406 -2.61 -20.60 17.20
CA ALA A 406 -2.23 -21.87 16.60
C ALA A 406 -3.24 -23.02 16.87
N LEU A 407 -4.01 -22.95 17.96
CA LEU A 407 -4.84 -24.06 18.44
C LEU A 407 -6.35 -23.91 18.23
N GLY A 408 -6.83 -22.83 17.60
CA GLY A 408 -8.20 -22.68 17.10
C GLY A 408 -9.30 -23.37 17.93
N GLY A 409 -9.66 -22.84 19.09
CA GLY A 409 -10.78 -23.39 19.86
C GLY A 409 -10.98 -22.82 21.26
N ASN A 410 -12.18 -22.29 21.51
CA ASN A 410 -12.73 -22.00 22.82
C ASN A 410 -12.87 -23.30 23.64
N GLN A 411 -11.95 -23.59 24.56
CA GLN A 411 -12.21 -24.34 25.80
C GLN A 411 -10.96 -24.33 26.69
N ASP A 412 -11.01 -23.59 27.79
CA ASP A 412 -10.04 -23.72 28.88
C ASP A 412 -10.50 -24.86 29.84
N PRO A 413 -9.71 -25.93 30.08
CA PRO A 413 -10.10 -27.05 30.95
C PRO A 413 -10.08 -26.75 32.47
N TRP A 414 -9.80 -25.51 32.89
CA TRP A 414 -9.49 -25.18 34.29
C TRP A 414 -10.29 -24.00 34.86
N GLY A 415 -11.51 -23.76 34.38
CA GLY A 415 -12.62 -23.14 35.13
C GLY A 415 -12.33 -21.96 36.09
N LEU A 416 -11.44 -21.03 35.75
CA LEU A 416 -11.00 -19.95 36.65
C LEU A 416 -11.34 -18.52 36.19
N THR A 417 -12.33 -18.34 35.31
CA THR A 417 -12.85 -17.00 34.99
C THR A 417 -14.37 -16.95 35.11
N GLN A 418 -14.86 -16.19 36.09
CA GLN A 418 -16.28 -15.80 36.18
C GLN A 418 -16.61 -14.88 34.99
N GLN A 419 -17.59 -15.27 34.18
CA GLN A 419 -18.18 -14.40 33.17
C GLN A 419 -19.10 -13.36 33.84
N PRO A 420 -19.07 -12.09 33.41
CA PRO A 420 -20.25 -11.23 33.49
C PRO A 420 -21.16 -11.53 32.28
N GLU A 421 -22.41 -11.86 32.56
CA GLU A 421 -23.48 -12.04 31.59
C GLU A 421 -23.76 -10.77 30.77
N GLY A 422 -24.09 -10.95 29.50
CA GLY A 422 -25.12 -10.16 28.81
C GLY A 422 -24.76 -8.76 28.32
N GLY A 423 -24.14 -8.68 27.15
CA GLY A 423 -24.14 -7.49 26.29
C GLY A 423 -23.62 -7.84 24.89
N PRO A 424 -24.19 -7.31 23.79
CA PRO A 424 -23.80 -7.70 22.45
C PRO A 424 -22.37 -7.21 22.20
N LYS A 425 -21.40 -8.12 22.26
CA LYS A 425 -20.04 -7.84 21.81
C LYS A 425 -20.12 -7.66 20.29
N GLN A 426 -20.09 -6.41 19.84
CA GLN A 426 -19.36 -6.09 18.62
C GLN A 426 -17.94 -6.62 18.87
N GLU A 427 -17.60 -7.78 18.28
CA GLU A 427 -16.21 -8.10 18.00
C GLU A 427 -15.69 -6.93 17.17
N THR A 428 -14.94 -6.04 17.82
CA THR A 428 -14.14 -5.04 17.14
C THR A 428 -13.20 -5.81 16.23
N GLU A 429 -13.52 -5.82 14.94
CA GLU A 429 -12.61 -6.13 13.85
C GLU A 429 -11.30 -5.39 14.15
N ILE A 430 -10.30 -6.09 14.71
CA ILE A 430 -8.99 -5.50 14.92
C ILE A 430 -8.47 -5.25 13.52
N ASP A 431 -8.36 -3.97 13.16
CA ASP A 431 -7.98 -3.52 11.83
C ASP A 431 -6.69 -4.24 11.41
N HIS A 432 -6.72 -4.98 10.30
CA HIS A 432 -5.59 -5.76 9.79
C HIS A 432 -4.33 -4.90 9.67
N VAL A 433 -4.51 -3.63 9.31
CA VAL A 433 -3.44 -2.62 9.20
C VAL A 433 -2.73 -2.40 10.53
N VAL A 434 -3.46 -2.43 11.64
CA VAL A 434 -2.89 -2.27 12.98
C VAL A 434 -2.05 -3.48 13.36
N MET A 435 -2.50 -4.68 13.04
CA MET A 435 -1.72 -5.89 13.28
C MET A 435 -0.44 -5.93 12.44
N GLU A 436 -0.51 -5.58 11.15
CA GLU A 436 0.67 -5.49 10.29
C GLU A 436 1.64 -4.39 10.76
N THR A 437 1.13 -3.24 11.18
CA THR A 437 1.97 -2.17 11.75
C THR A 437 2.72 -2.67 12.98
N LYS A 438 2.04 -3.40 13.88
CA LYS A 438 2.66 -4.01 15.06
C LYS A 438 3.73 -5.04 14.69
N ALA A 439 3.45 -5.90 13.71
CA ALA A 439 4.43 -6.86 13.23
C ALA A 439 5.70 -6.15 12.71
N LYS A 440 5.54 -5.04 11.97
CA LYS A 440 6.68 -4.24 11.49
C LYS A 440 7.42 -3.52 12.61
N ILE A 441 6.73 -3.04 13.63
CA ILE A 441 7.36 -2.51 14.83
C ILE A 441 8.22 -3.59 15.53
N ILE A 442 7.71 -4.82 15.64
CA ILE A 442 8.46 -5.93 16.23
C ILE A 442 9.70 -6.26 15.37
N GLU A 443 9.58 -6.31 14.04
CA GLU A 443 10.74 -6.50 13.15
C GLU A 443 11.81 -5.41 13.36
N ILE A 444 11.41 -4.16 13.58
CA ILE A 444 12.33 -3.06 13.92
C ILE A 444 13.03 -3.35 15.25
N LEU A 445 12.27 -3.76 16.28
CA LEU A 445 12.80 -4.07 17.61
C LEU A 445 13.70 -5.32 17.64
N GLU A 446 13.51 -6.27 16.71
CA GLU A 446 14.39 -7.44 16.57
C GLU A 446 15.73 -7.10 15.90
N LEU A 447 15.75 -6.06 15.06
CA LEU A 447 16.95 -5.61 14.36
C LEU A 447 17.84 -4.71 15.24
N LEU A 448 17.20 -3.91 16.10
CA LEU A 448 17.81 -3.03 17.10
C LEU A 448 18.43 -3.82 18.26
#